data_AF-A0A7K0UZ12-F1
#
_entry.id   AF-A0A7K0UZ12-F1
#
_cell.length_a   1.000
_cell.length_b   1.000
_cell.length_c   1.000
_cell.angle_alpha   90.00
_cell.angle_beta   90.00
_cell.angle_gamma   90.00
#
_symmetry.space_group_name_H-M   'P 1'
#
loop_
_entity.id
_entity.type
_entity.pdbx_description
1 polymer ?
#
loop_
_entity_poly.entity_id
_entity_poly.type
_entity_poly.pdbx_seq_one_letter_code
_entity_poly.pdbx_strand_id
1 'polypeptide(L)' 'QIGMYVFREMTDYSYPRIAEEFGGRDHTTVIHAVEKIKGLLTERHTVFDQVNELMGRIRLGTGG' A
#
# COMPACT_ATOMS: atom_id res chain seq x y z
N GLN A 1 0.89 -6.92 2.06
CA GLN A 1 0.13 -5.99 2.90
C GLN A 1 0.67 -4.57 2.72
N ILE A 2 1.96 -4.29 2.97
CA ILE A 2 2.59 -2.98 2.64
C ILE A 2 2.33 -2.55 1.18
N GLY A 3 2.54 -3.45 0.22
CA GLY A 3 2.27 -3.14 -1.20
C GLY A 3 0.82 -2.73 -1.49
N MET A 4 -0.17 -3.31 -0.80
CA MET A 4 -1.59 -2.95 -0.99
C MET A 4 -1.89 -1.57 -0.42
N TYR A 5 -1.30 -1.24 0.74
CA TYR A 5 -1.38 0.10 1.31
C TYR A 5 -0.76 1.13 0.37
N VAL A 6 0.48 0.92 -0.07
CA VAL A 6 1.16 1.84 -0.99
C VAL A 6 0.39 1.99 -2.31
N PHE A 7 -0.12 0.90 -2.88
CA PHE A 7 -0.93 0.98 -4.10
C PHE A 7 -2.21 1.81 -3.89
N ARG A 8 -2.86 1.70 -2.72
CA ARG A 8 -4.03 2.51 -2.38
C ARG A 8 -3.70 4.00 -2.24
N GLU A 9 -2.55 4.34 -1.65
CA GLU A 9 -2.12 5.72 -1.46
C GLU A 9 -1.59 6.38 -2.75
N MET A 10 -1.13 5.56 -3.70
CA MET A 10 -0.54 6.06 -4.96
C MET A 10 -1.51 6.06 -6.14
N THR A 11 -2.72 5.49 -6.00
CA THR A 11 -3.71 5.39 -7.07
C THR A 11 -5.11 5.70 -6.56
N ASP A 12 -6.02 6.07 -7.46
CA ASP A 12 -7.44 6.25 -7.15
C ASP A 12 -8.26 4.96 -7.27
N TYR A 13 -7.61 3.79 -7.28
CA TYR A 13 -8.30 2.52 -7.44
C TYR A 13 -9.13 2.18 -6.19
N SER A 14 -10.32 1.64 -6.44
CA SER A 14 -11.18 1.08 -5.40
C SER A 14 -10.58 -0.19 -4.81
N TYR A 15 -10.95 -0.57 -3.58
CA TYR A 15 -10.46 -1.82 -2.97
C TYR A 15 -10.71 -3.08 -3.80
N PRO A 16 -11.88 -3.26 -4.47
CA PRO A 16 -12.07 -4.37 -5.39
C PRO A 16 -11.08 -4.37 -6.56
N ARG A 17 -10.86 -3.22 -7.19
CA ARG A 17 -9.91 -3.09 -8.30
C ARG A 17 -8.48 -3.39 -7.85
N ILE A 18 -8.07 -2.89 -6.68
CA ILE A 18 -6.77 -3.26 -6.09
C ILE A 18 -6.71 -4.76 -5.84
N ALA A 19 -7.78 -5.40 -5.39
CA ALA A 19 -7.78 -6.84 -5.15
C ALA A 19 -7.58 -7.65 -6.45
N GLU A 20 -8.18 -7.19 -7.55
CA GLU A 20 -7.96 -7.73 -8.90
C GLU A 20 -6.50 -7.63 -9.33
N GLU A 21 -5.89 -6.43 -9.22
CA GLU A 21 -4.47 -6.20 -9.55
C GLU A 21 -3.51 -7.09 -8.70
N PHE A 22 -3.94 -7.48 -7.50
CA PHE A 22 -3.18 -8.34 -6.59
C PHE A 22 -3.53 -9.83 -6.75
N GLY A 23 -4.02 -10.24 -7.93
CA GLY A 23 -4.28 -11.63 -8.29
C GLY A 23 -5.68 -12.12 -7.95
N GLY A 24 -6.68 -11.23 -8.00
CA GLY A 24 -8.08 -11.57 -7.71
C GLY A 24 -8.32 -11.93 -6.25
N ARG A 25 -7.62 -11.27 -5.32
CA ARG A 25 -7.83 -11.49 -3.87
C ARG A 25 -9.20 -10.97 -3.45
N ASP A 26 -9.66 -11.39 -2.28
CA ASP A 26 -10.86 -10.80 -1.67
C ASP A 26 -10.58 -9.33 -1.34
N HIS A 27 -11.47 -8.42 -1.76
CA HIS A 27 -11.37 -6.99 -1.48
C HIS A 27 -11.29 -6.66 0.03
N THR A 28 -11.88 -7.49 0.89
CA THR A 28 -11.75 -7.36 2.35
C THR A 28 -10.31 -7.59 2.81
N THR A 29 -9.54 -8.45 2.13
CA THR A 29 -8.09 -8.64 2.39
C THR A 29 -7.32 -7.34 2.14
N VAL A 30 -7.70 -6.58 1.11
CA VAL A 30 -7.09 -5.27 0.83
C VAL A 30 -7.43 -4.29 1.95
N ILE A 31 -8.69 -4.23 2.38
CA ILE A 31 -9.14 -3.38 3.49
C ILE A 31 -8.35 -3.70 4.77
N HIS A 32 -8.27 -4.98 5.16
CA HIS A 32 -7.52 -5.41 6.33
C HIS A 32 -6.03 -5.08 6.22
N ALA A 33 -5.44 -5.24 5.03
CA ALA A 33 -4.04 -4.87 4.81
C ALA A 33 -3.82 -3.37 4.99
N VAL A 34 -4.70 -2.53 4.43
CA VAL A 34 -4.60 -1.06 4.53
C VAL A 34 -4.72 -0.61 5.98
N GLU A 35 -5.76 -1.05 6.69
CA GLU A 35 -5.97 -0.65 8.09
C GLU A 35 -4.86 -1.15 9.02
N LYS A 36 -4.37 -2.37 8.80
CA LYS A 36 -3.20 -2.89 9.55
C LYS A 36 -1.97 -2.02 9.33
N ILE A 37 -1.65 -1.66 8.10
CA ILE A 37 -0.46 -0.83 7.83
C ILE A 37 -0.63 0.56 8.42
N LYS A 38 -1.81 1.18 8.32
CA LYS A 38 -2.08 2.47 8.97
C LYS A 38 -1.83 2.44 10.49
N GLY A 39 -2.30 1.40 11.18
CA GLY A 39 -2.00 1.23 12.61
C GLY A 39 -0.50 1.03 12.88
N LEU A 40 0.18 0.24 12.04
CA LEU A 40 1.63 0.03 12.21
C LEU A 40 2.47 1.29 11.95
N LEU A 41 2.01 2.19 11.08
CA LEU A 41 2.68 3.47 10.83
C LEU A 41 2.70 4.38 12.06
N THR A 42 1.66 4.33 12.90
CA THR A 42 1.62 5.12 14.14
C THR A 42 2.40 4.47 15.27
N GLU A 43 2.46 3.13 15.31
CA GLU A 43 3.10 2.37 16.38
C GLU A 43 4.60 2.15 16.16
N ARG A 44 5.06 2.05 14.91
CA ARG A 44 6.41 1.59 14.58
C ARG A 44 7.08 2.48 13.55
N HIS A 45 8.04 3.29 14.03
CA HIS A 45 8.87 4.15 13.18
C HIS A 45 9.53 3.38 12.02
N THR A 46 10.01 2.16 12.27
CA THR A 46 10.63 1.34 11.22
C THR A 46 9.70 1.00 10.06
N VAL A 47 8.39 0.84 10.32
CA VAL A 47 7.39 0.59 9.26
C VAL A 47 7.15 1.86 8.46
N PHE A 48 7.13 3.01 9.13
CA PHE A 48 7.04 4.32 8.49
C PHE A 48 8.19 4.57 7.52
N ASP A 49 9.43 4.30 7.96
CA ASP A 49 10.61 4.45 7.09
C ASP A 49 10.55 3.56 5.86
N GLN A 50 10.21 2.27 6.04
CA GLN A 50 10.08 1.32 4.93
C GLN A 50 9.02 1.73 3.91
N VAL A 51 7.88 2.23 4.39
CA VAL A 51 6.79 2.69 3.52
C VAL A 51 7.20 3.95 2.75
N ASN A 52 7.84 4.91 3.42
CA ASN A 52 8.32 6.13 2.76
C ASN A 52 9.44 5.86 1.76
N GLU A 53 10.38 4.97 2.08
CA GLU A 53 11.43 4.57 1.15
C GLU A 53 10.80 3.95 -0.12
N LEU A 54 9.84 3.03 0.05
CA LEU A 54 9.18 2.39 -1.07
C LEU A 54 8.40 3.40 -1.94
N MET A 55 7.63 4.30 -1.32
CA MET A 55 6.91 5.35 -2.04
C MET A 55 7.85 6.31 -2.76
N GLY A 56 8.96 6.70 -2.11
CA GLY A 56 9.98 7.55 -2.70
C GLY A 56 10.59 6.91 -3.95
N ARG A 57 10.95 5.62 -3.87
CA ARG A 57 11.49 4.87 -5.00
C ARG A 57 10.51 4.76 -6.18
N ILE A 58 9.22 4.52 -5.90
CA ILE A 58 8.21 4.44 -6.97
C ILE A 58 8.00 5.80 -7.65
N ARG A 59 7.98 6.90 -6.88
CA ARG A 59 7.84 8.27 -7.42
C ARG A 59 9.05 8.71 -8.25
N LEU A 60 10.25 8.28 -7.86
CA LEU A 60 11.50 8.60 -8.58
C LEU A 60 11.71 7.69 -9.80
N GLY A 61 11.15 6.48 -9.79
CA GLY A 61 11.28 5.50 -10.87
C GLY A 61 10.40 5.73 -12.10
N THR A 62 9.45 6.67 -12.06
CA THR A 62 8.57 7.04 -13.19
C THR A 62 9.11 8.18 -14.07
N GLY A 63 10.36 8.59 -13.87
CA GLY A 63 11.03 9.66 -14.62
C GLY A 63 12.32 9.23 -15.33
N GLY A 64 12.33 8.07 -15.99
CA GLY A 64 13.44 7.60 -16.83
C GLY A 64 12.95 7.01 -18.14
#